data_AF-A0A368G528-F1
#
_entry.id   AF-A0A368G528-F1
#
_cell.length_a   1.000
_cell.length_b   1.000
_cell.length_c   1.000
_cell.angle_alpha   90.00
_cell.angle_beta   90.00
_cell.angle_gamma   90.00
#
_symmetry.space_group_name_H-M   'P 1'
#
loop_
_entity.id
_entity.type
_entity.pdbx_description
1 polymer ?
#
loop_
_entity_poly.entity_id
_entity_poly.type
_entity_poly.pdbx_seq_one_letter_code
_entity_poly.pdbx_strand_id
1 'polypeptide(L)'
;MASSVDRSFCLARCSDRGVCFASAEEHFCVCYDVDVDPSDCSPLSTSTTIPDSSEGFWISWLLLCLVGTALLGVFWAVGWLVVRFRRRYRVVLVREGSEGRVAAGRMVPNAPPLEIADP
;
A
#
# COMPACT_ATOMS: atom_id res chain seq x y z
N MET A 1 -28.51 -38.52 36.25
CA MET A 1 -28.87 -37.18 36.78
C MET A 1 -27.55 -36.49 37.07
N ALA A 2 -27.36 -35.27 36.58
CA ALA A 2 -26.15 -34.49 36.85
C ALA A 2 -26.46 -33.41 37.89
N SER A 3 -25.58 -33.22 38.87
CA SER A 3 -25.70 -32.16 39.88
C SER A 3 -24.49 -31.24 39.83
N SER A 4 -24.73 -29.93 39.95
CA SER A 4 -23.64 -28.96 40.10
C SER A 4 -22.93 -29.17 41.42
N VAL A 5 -21.60 -29.23 41.40
CA VAL A 5 -20.74 -29.36 42.58
C VAL A 5 -19.73 -28.22 42.64
N ASP A 6 -18.98 -28.13 43.74
CA ASP A 6 -17.91 -27.15 43.86
C ASP A 6 -16.86 -27.37 42.76
N ARG A 7 -16.27 -26.28 42.26
CA ARG A 7 -15.33 -26.29 41.15
C ARG A 7 -14.05 -27.07 41.47
N SER A 8 -13.72 -27.22 42.76
CA SER A 8 -12.55 -27.98 43.22
C SER A 8 -12.55 -29.46 42.82
N PHE A 9 -13.71 -30.02 42.47
CA PHE A 9 -13.83 -31.42 42.06
C PHE A 9 -13.56 -31.64 40.57
N CYS A 10 -13.59 -30.57 39.75
CA CYS A 10 -13.28 -30.65 38.34
C CYS A 10 -11.82 -30.26 38.06
N LEU A 11 -11.29 -30.81 36.97
CA LEU A 11 -9.93 -30.52 36.50
C LEU A 11 -9.79 -29.01 36.20
N ALA A 12 -8.66 -28.44 36.62
CA ALA A 12 -8.36 -27.01 36.51
C ALA A 12 -9.44 -26.06 37.06
N ARG A 13 -10.36 -26.53 37.92
CA ARG A 13 -11.52 -25.77 38.40
C ARG A 13 -12.36 -25.14 37.28
N CYS A 14 -12.39 -25.79 36.11
CA CYS A 14 -12.99 -25.24 34.89
C CYS A 14 -12.47 -23.84 34.54
N SER A 15 -11.18 -23.57 34.81
CA SER A 15 -10.49 -22.30 34.56
C SER A 15 -11.21 -21.06 35.11
N ASP A 16 -12.02 -21.22 36.17
CA ASP A 16 -12.95 -20.21 36.71
C ASP A 16 -13.92 -19.62 35.67
N ARG A 17 -14.08 -20.29 34.52
CA ARG A 17 -14.94 -19.90 33.37
C ARG A 17 -16.06 -20.91 33.10
N GLY A 18 -16.35 -21.76 34.07
CA GLY A 18 -17.40 -22.76 33.96
C GLY A 18 -17.97 -23.25 35.27
N VAL A 19 -18.87 -24.21 35.17
CA VAL A 19 -19.52 -24.92 36.27
C VAL A 19 -19.10 -26.38 36.22
N CYS A 20 -18.76 -26.95 37.38
CA CYS A 20 -18.45 -28.37 37.52
C CYS A 20 -19.75 -29.16 37.76
N PHE A 21 -19.97 -30.20 36.96
CA PHE A 21 -21.07 -31.13 37.13
C PHE A 21 -20.55 -32.52 37.46
N ALA A 22 -21.22 -33.19 38.40
CA ALA A 22 -20.99 -34.60 38.71
C ALA A 22 -22.11 -35.44 38.09
N SER A 23 -21.76 -36.49 37.34
CA SER A 23 -22.69 -37.44 36.75
C SER A 23 -22.16 -38.86 36.84
N ALA A 24 -22.95 -39.76 37.45
CA ALA A 24 -22.69 -41.20 37.63
C ALA A 24 -21.32 -41.52 38.29
N GLU A 25 -20.21 -41.35 37.58
CA GLU A 25 -18.84 -41.58 38.08
C GLU A 25 -17.83 -40.53 37.58
N GLU A 26 -18.26 -39.54 36.79
CA GLU A 26 -17.37 -38.56 36.15
C GLU A 26 -17.73 -37.12 36.53
N HIS A 27 -16.69 -36.28 36.53
CA HIS A 27 -16.80 -34.84 36.71
C HIS A 27 -16.45 -34.15 35.40
N PHE A 28 -17.32 -33.29 34.91
CA PHE A 28 -17.10 -32.55 33.66
C PHE A 28 -17.43 -31.07 33.83
N CYS A 29 -16.71 -30.25 33.05
CA CYS A 29 -16.90 -28.81 33.03
C CYS A 29 -17.94 -28.41 31.97
N VAL A 30 -18.79 -27.46 32.32
CA VAL A 30 -19.66 -26.76 31.37
C VAL A 30 -19.22 -25.30 31.34
N CYS A 31 -18.74 -24.87 30.18
CA CYS A 31 -18.15 -23.55 29.99
C CYS A 31 -19.20 -22.49 29.67
N TYR A 32 -18.95 -21.25 30.11
CA TYR A 32 -19.81 -20.12 29.77
C TYR A 32 -19.55 -19.59 28.36
N ASP A 33 -18.30 -19.65 27.92
CA ASP A 33 -17.86 -19.18 26.60
C ASP A 33 -17.84 -20.33 25.59
N VAL A 34 -17.96 -20.01 24.30
CA VAL A 34 -17.93 -21.00 23.20
C VAL A 34 -16.49 -21.20 22.68
N ASP A 35 -15.62 -20.22 22.87
CA ASP A 35 -14.22 -20.22 22.38
C ASP A 35 -13.21 -20.72 23.44
N VAL A 36 -13.59 -21.74 24.20
CA VAL A 36 -12.77 -22.35 25.26
C VAL A 36 -12.80 -23.87 25.18
N ASP A 37 -11.82 -24.52 25.76
CA ASP A 37 -11.69 -25.97 25.65
C ASP A 37 -12.84 -26.61 26.44
N PRO A 38 -13.64 -27.49 25.83
CA PRO A 38 -14.83 -28.03 26.48
C PRO A 38 -14.50 -28.92 27.69
N SER A 39 -13.24 -29.35 27.86
CA SER A 39 -12.82 -30.21 28.97
C SER A 39 -12.49 -29.43 30.24
N ASP A 40 -11.88 -28.25 30.14
CA ASP A 40 -11.37 -27.47 31.26
C ASP A 40 -11.69 -25.97 31.21
N CYS A 41 -12.44 -25.54 30.19
CA CYS A 41 -12.79 -24.14 29.90
C CYS A 41 -11.58 -23.21 29.79
N SER A 42 -10.41 -23.78 29.50
CA SER A 42 -9.21 -22.99 29.26
C SER A 42 -9.38 -22.20 27.96
N PRO A 43 -8.84 -20.97 27.87
CA PRO A 43 -8.88 -20.21 26.64
C PRO A 43 -8.18 -21.01 25.54
N LEU A 44 -8.90 -21.32 24.47
CA LEU A 44 -8.25 -21.83 23.28
C LEU A 44 -7.25 -20.76 22.84
N SER A 45 -5.97 -21.10 22.90
CA SER A 45 -4.94 -20.32 22.23
C SER A 45 -5.07 -20.57 20.72
N THR A 46 -6.22 -20.22 20.15
CA THR A 46 -6.38 -20.08 18.72
C THR A 46 -5.55 -18.86 18.38
N SER A 47 -4.30 -19.09 17.99
CA SER A 47 -3.46 -18.08 17.37
C SER A 47 -4.17 -17.69 16.09
N THR A 48 -5.13 -16.77 16.18
CA THR A 48 -5.80 -16.21 15.02
C THR A 48 -4.72 -15.43 14.31
N THR A 49 -4.11 -16.05 13.29
CA THR A 49 -3.36 -15.34 12.27
C THR A 49 -4.35 -14.42 11.60
N ILE A 50 -4.51 -13.22 12.15
CA ILE A 50 -5.18 -12.11 11.49
C ILE A 50 -4.41 -11.96 10.17
N PRO A 51 -5.04 -12.17 9.00
CA PRO A 51 -4.36 -11.93 7.75
C PRO A 51 -3.93 -10.47 7.77
N ASP A 52 -2.62 -10.25 7.80
CA ASP A 52 -1.99 -8.96 7.98
C ASP A 52 -2.24 -8.15 6.69
N SER A 53 -3.41 -7.50 6.61
CA SER A 53 -3.82 -6.67 5.47
C SER A 53 -2.95 -5.42 5.31
N SER A 54 -2.04 -5.20 6.27
CA SER A 54 -1.04 -4.14 6.28
C SER A 54 -0.10 -4.23 5.07
N GLU A 55 0.29 -5.42 4.63
CA GLU A 55 1.27 -5.57 3.53
C GLU A 55 0.75 -5.01 2.20
N GLY A 56 -0.53 -5.23 1.89
CA GLY A 56 -1.15 -4.72 0.67
C GLY A 56 -1.24 -3.19 0.63
N PHE A 57 -1.45 -2.56 1.80
CA PHE A 57 -1.47 -1.10 1.92
C PHE A 57 -0.08 -0.51 1.66
N TRP A 58 0.97 -1.08 2.25
CA TRP A 58 2.35 -0.61 2.06
C TRP A 58 2.82 -0.76 0.61
N ILE A 59 2.51 -1.90 -0.03
CA ILE A 59 2.84 -2.14 -1.43
C ILE A 59 2.14 -1.13 -2.33
N SER A 60 0.84 -0.91 -2.13
CA SER A 60 0.05 0.05 -2.91
C SER A 60 0.56 1.48 -2.73
N TRP A 61 0.92 1.85 -1.50
CA TRP A 61 1.49 3.16 -1.17
C TRP A 61 2.84 3.39 -1.86
N LEU A 62 3.76 2.42 -1.79
CA LEU A 62 5.06 2.49 -2.46
C LEU A 62 4.91 2.61 -3.98
N LEU A 63 3.97 1.89 -4.58
CA LEU A 63 3.65 1.98 -6.00
C LEU A 63 3.19 3.38 -6.41
N LEU A 64 2.30 3.99 -5.61
CA LEU A 64 1.85 5.37 -5.84
C LEU A 64 3.01 6.37 -5.75
N CYS A 65 3.90 6.22 -4.76
CA CYS A 65 5.09 7.07 -4.63
C CYS A 65 6.04 6.93 -5.83
N LEU A 66 6.28 5.70 -6.30
CA LEU A 66 7.12 5.43 -7.47
C LEU A 66 6.54 6.03 -8.75
N VAL A 67 5.24 5.85 -8.99
CA VAL A 67 4.57 6.43 -10.17
C VAL A 67 4.59 7.96 -10.11
N GLY A 68 4.31 8.54 -8.94
CA GLY A 68 4.33 10.00 -8.74
C GLY A 68 5.70 10.61 -9.01
N THR A 69 6.77 10.01 -8.47
CA THR A 69 8.14 10.48 -8.68
C THR A 69 8.60 10.33 -10.14
N ALA A 70 8.24 9.23 -10.80
CA ALA A 70 8.53 9.03 -12.21
C ALA A 70 7.86 10.11 -13.09
N LEU A 71 6.59 10.40 -12.85
CA LEU A 71 5.86 11.45 -13.58
C LEU A 71 6.49 12.83 -13.36
N LEU A 72 6.79 13.19 -12.10
CA LEU A 72 7.49 14.43 -11.78
C LEU A 72 8.83 14.54 -12.52
N GLY A 73 9.62 13.47 -12.54
CA GLY A 73 10.89 13.41 -13.27
C GLY A 73 10.71 13.66 -14.77
N VAL A 74 9.70 13.04 -15.40
CA VAL A 74 9.37 13.25 -16.82
C VAL A 74 8.96 14.69 -17.09
N PHE A 75 8.05 15.27 -16.29
CA PHE A 75 7.65 16.66 -16.44
C PHE A 75 8.83 17.63 -16.31
N TRP A 76 9.73 17.36 -15.36
CA TRP A 76 10.92 18.17 -15.16
C TRP A 76 11.90 18.05 -16.32
N ALA A 77 12.13 16.83 -16.81
CA ALA A 77 12.97 16.58 -17.98
C ALA A 77 12.42 17.27 -19.23
N VAL A 78 11.12 17.16 -19.50
CA VAL A 78 10.46 17.83 -20.63
C VAL A 78 10.53 19.35 -20.48
N GLY A 79 10.25 19.89 -19.29
CA GLY A 79 10.37 21.32 -19.02
C GLY A 79 11.79 21.84 -19.25
N TRP A 80 12.79 21.12 -18.76
CA TRP A 80 14.20 21.41 -19.02
C TRP A 80 14.51 21.38 -20.52
N LEU A 81 14.02 20.36 -21.23
CA LEU A 81 14.21 20.20 -22.67
C LEU A 81 13.62 21.42 -23.40
N VAL A 82 12.39 21.82 -23.08
CA VAL A 82 11.73 23.00 -23.67
C VAL A 82 12.52 24.27 -23.38
N VAL A 83 13.01 24.47 -22.15
CA VAL A 83 13.85 25.64 -21.81
C VAL A 83 15.15 25.61 -22.61
N ARG A 84 15.79 24.44 -22.75
CA ARG A 84 17.01 24.26 -23.54
C ARG A 84 16.76 24.55 -25.02
N PHE A 85 15.66 24.06 -25.58
CA PHE A 85 15.27 24.31 -26.96
C PHE A 85 14.92 25.79 -27.18
N ARG A 86 14.17 26.44 -26.28
CA ARG A 86 13.89 27.89 -26.39
C ARG A 86 15.13 28.76 -26.25
N ARG A 87 16.12 28.34 -25.44
CA ARG A 87 17.42 29.03 -25.35
C ARG A 87 18.24 28.85 -26.62
N ARG A 88 18.22 27.67 -27.25
CA ARG A 88 19.00 27.37 -28.46
C ARG A 88 18.33 27.76 -29.77
N TYR A 89 17.00 27.85 -29.82
CA TYR A 89 16.22 28.10 -31.03
C TYR A 89 15.21 29.19 -30.74
N ARG A 90 15.35 30.34 -31.43
CA ARG A 90 14.27 31.33 -31.50
C ARG A 90 13.39 30.98 -32.70
N VAL A 91 12.09 30.85 -32.47
CA VAL A 91 11.11 30.83 -33.55
C VAL A 91 10.98 32.28 -34.03
N VAL A 92 11.60 32.60 -35.16
CA VAL A 92 11.43 33.89 -35.80
C VAL A 92 10.24 33.75 -36.75
N LEU A 93 9.13 34.41 -36.43
CA LEU A 93 8.01 34.52 -37.36
C LEU A 93 8.45 35.46 -38.49
N VAL A 94 8.86 34.88 -39.61
CA VAL A 94 9.19 35.65 -40.82
C VAL A 94 7.86 36.08 -41.44
N ARG A 95 7.52 37.36 -41.32
CA ARG A 95 6.37 37.95 -42.02
C ARG A 95 6.73 38.06 -43.49
N GLU A 96 6.33 37.07 -44.28
CA GLU A 96 6.46 37.13 -45.73
C GLU A 96 5.54 38.23 -46.26
N GLY A 97 6.09 39.15 -47.04
CA GLY A 97 5.43 40.37 -47.47
C GLY A 97 4.30 40.13 -48.48
N SER A 98 3.24 40.93 -48.31
CA SER A 98 2.22 41.36 -49.28
C SER A 98 0.91 40.55 -49.48
N GLU A 99 0.76 39.33 -48.97
CA GLU A 99 -0.58 38.71 -48.90
C GLU A 99 -0.78 38.07 -47.52
N GLY A 100 -1.92 38.39 -46.87
CA GLY A 100 -2.22 38.07 -45.48
C GLY A 100 -2.39 36.57 -45.18
N ARG A 101 -1.34 35.78 -45.36
CA ARG A 101 -1.21 34.41 -44.85
C ARG A 101 0.03 34.34 -43.97
N VAL A 102 -0.18 33.95 -42.72
CA VAL A 102 0.89 33.78 -41.73
C VAL A 102 1.77 32.61 -42.19
N ALA A 103 2.94 32.93 -42.70
CA ALA A 103 3.91 31.96 -43.19
C ALA A 103 4.52 31.14 -42.03
N ALA A 104 4.79 29.88 -42.33
CA ALA A 104 5.26 28.85 -41.42
C ALA A 104 6.44 29.33 -40.54
N GLY A 105 6.37 29.04 -39.25
CA GLY A 105 7.45 29.36 -38.30
C GLY A 105 8.72 28.59 -38.66
N ARG A 106 9.72 29.29 -39.23
CA ARG A 106 11.07 28.74 -39.41
C ARG A 106 11.80 28.76 -38.07
N MET A 107 12.25 27.60 -37.61
CA MET A 107 13.15 27.50 -36.46
C MET A 107 14.55 27.93 -36.89
N VAL A 108 15.10 28.99 -36.28
CA VAL A 108 16.47 29.46 -36.54
C VAL A 108 17.35 29.15 -35.31
N PRO A 109 18.47 28.42 -35.48
CA PRO A 109 19.44 28.22 -34.41
C PRO A 109 20.06 29.54 -33.97
N ASN A 110 20.18 29.75 -32.66
CA ASN A 110 20.70 30.99 -32.06
C ASN A 110 22.21 30.92 -31.74
N ALA A 111 22.84 29.76 -31.97
CA ALA A 111 24.26 29.56 -31.74
C ALA A 111 25.02 29.63 -33.07
N PRO A 112 26.20 30.28 -33.14
CA PRO A 112 27.07 30.20 -34.30
C PRO A 112 27.42 28.73 -34.57
N PRO A 113 27.56 28.30 -35.84
CA PRO A 113 27.93 26.93 -36.17
C PRO A 113 29.24 26.60 -35.45
N LEU A 114 29.27 25.47 -34.74
CA LEU A 114 30.52 24.92 -34.23
C LEU A 114 31.37 24.60 -35.45
N GLU A 115 32.42 25.40 -35.68
CA GLU A 115 33.50 25.03 -36.59
C GLU A 115 34.05 23.69 -36.10
N ILE A 116 33.82 22.66 -36.91
CA ILE A 116 34.49 21.37 -36.78
C ILE A 116 35.93 21.67 -37.20
N ALA A 117 36.81 21.84 -36.21
CA ALA A 117 38.24 21.84 -36.47
C ALA A 117 38.63 20.43 -36.92
N ASP A 118 38.80 20.25 -38.23
CA ASP A 118 39.43 19.05 -38.78
C ASP A 118 40.91 18.99 -38.31
N PRO A 119 41.44 17.80 -38.02
CA PRO A 119 42.81 17.58 -37.55
C PRO A 119 43.89 17.83 -38.62
#